data_AF-A0A3E0K4E2-F1
#
_entry.id   AF-A0A3E0K4E2-F1
#
_cell.length_a   1.000
_cell.length_b   1.000
_cell.length_c   1.000
_cell.angle_alpha   90.00
_cell.angle_beta   90.00
_cell.angle_gamma   90.00
#
_symmetry.space_group_name_H-M   'P 1'
#
loop_
_entity.id
_entity.type
_entity.pdbx_description
1 polymer ?
#
loop_
_entity_poly.entity_id
_entity_poly.type
_entity_poly.pdbx_seq_one_letter_code
_entity_poly.pdbx_strand_id
1 'polypeptide(L)'
;MKINRPFPFQKDFVFLLIFISLFLVVFLFHGFFSAKEPVQKGDGGQGEESVRTAAVGEAAEEGPEVGKRAPDFQLPALSGGRIRLSDYRGKRVVLNFWASWCGPCRKEMPEMAEFYGKRRGGGVEILAVNMTFSERNRLAVEEFAREGGFTFPILLDEKEAAADLYRIITIPTTYFLNEEGIITGIRIGPLDKKILEDFGEGGK
;
A
#
# COMPACT_ATOMS: atom_id res chain seq x y z
N MET A 1 -17.95 -70.52 12.03
CA MET A 1 -17.24 -70.12 13.27
C MET A 1 -17.62 -68.68 13.59
N LYS A 2 -18.46 -68.46 14.61
CA LYS A 2 -18.87 -67.12 15.07
C LYS A 2 -17.93 -66.69 16.19
N ILE A 3 -17.33 -65.51 16.10
CA ILE A 3 -16.57 -64.89 17.19
C ILE A 3 -17.13 -63.48 17.40
N ASN A 4 -17.89 -63.33 18.48
CA ASN A 4 -18.30 -62.05 19.07
C ASN A 4 -17.09 -61.38 19.73
N ARG A 5 -16.94 -60.06 19.57
CA ARG A 5 -16.11 -59.21 20.44
C ARG A 5 -17.00 -58.14 21.10
N PRO A 6 -16.90 -57.89 22.42
CA PRO A 6 -17.68 -56.86 23.09
C PRO A 6 -17.01 -55.48 22.92
N PHE A 7 -17.82 -54.47 22.61
CA PHE A 7 -17.44 -53.05 22.54
C PHE A 7 -17.65 -52.36 23.91
N PRO A 8 -16.71 -51.51 24.40
CA PRO A 8 -16.85 -50.80 25.67
C PRO A 8 -17.54 -49.43 25.49
N PHE A 9 -18.84 -49.35 25.79
CA PHE A 9 -19.69 -48.16 25.56
C PHE A 9 -19.82 -47.20 26.78
N GLN A 10 -19.09 -47.42 27.88
CA GLN A 10 -19.35 -46.71 29.14
C GLN A 10 -18.47 -45.50 29.46
N LYS A 11 -17.34 -45.29 28.77
CA LYS A 11 -16.37 -44.24 29.13
C LYS A 11 -16.67 -42.89 28.48
N ASP A 12 -17.31 -42.88 27.30
CA ASP A 12 -17.53 -41.67 26.51
C ASP A 12 -18.64 -40.77 27.10
N PHE A 13 -19.63 -41.36 27.76
CA PHE A 13 -20.74 -40.62 28.35
C PHE A 13 -20.33 -39.78 29.57
N VAL A 14 -19.38 -40.28 30.37
CA VAL A 14 -18.87 -39.56 31.55
C VAL A 14 -18.07 -38.33 31.12
N PHE A 15 -17.24 -38.45 30.07
CA PHE A 15 -16.52 -37.30 29.51
C PHE A 15 -17.48 -36.26 28.92
N LEU A 16 -18.52 -36.69 28.19
CA LEU A 16 -19.52 -35.78 27.63
C LEU A 16 -20.24 -34.96 28.72
N LEU A 17 -20.64 -35.58 29.83
CA LEU A 17 -21.31 -34.89 30.93
C LEU A 17 -20.40 -33.88 31.64
N ILE A 18 -19.12 -34.20 31.81
CA ILE A 18 -18.14 -33.27 32.40
C ILE A 18 -17.97 -32.04 31.51
N PHE A 19 -17.82 -32.23 30.20
CA PHE A 19 -17.70 -31.11 29.25
C PHE A 19 -18.96 -30.23 29.21
N ILE A 20 -20.16 -30.82 29.22
CA ILE A 20 -21.42 -30.05 29.26
C ILE A 20 -21.52 -29.25 30.56
N SER A 21 -21.12 -29.82 31.71
CA SER A 21 -21.15 -29.09 32.98
C SER A 21 -20.18 -27.90 33.00
N LEU A 22 -18.97 -28.07 32.46
CA LEU A 22 -17.96 -27.01 32.36
C LEU A 22 -18.44 -25.88 31.44
N PHE A 23 -19.10 -26.23 30.33
CA PHE A 23 -19.64 -25.24 29.40
C PHE A 23 -20.81 -24.45 29.99
N LEU A 24 -21.71 -25.10 30.74
CA LEU A 24 -22.81 -24.43 31.46
C LEU A 24 -22.32 -23.47 32.54
N VAL A 25 -21.28 -23.84 33.29
CA VAL A 25 -20.69 -22.95 34.31
C VAL A 25 -20.05 -21.72 33.66
N VAL A 26 -19.33 -21.87 32.54
CA VAL A 26 -18.73 -20.74 31.81
C VAL A 26 -19.81 -19.82 31.22
N PHE A 27 -20.90 -20.38 30.69
CA PHE A 27 -22.01 -19.58 30.16
C PHE A 27 -22.77 -18.80 31.25
N LEU A 28 -22.93 -19.39 32.45
CA LEU A 28 -23.50 -18.71 33.60
C LEU A 28 -22.56 -17.59 34.14
N PHE A 29 -21.24 -17.77 34.06
CA PHE A 29 -20.27 -16.73 34.45
C PHE A 29 -20.16 -15.58 33.43
N HIS A 30 -20.32 -15.84 32.12
CA HIS A 30 -20.35 -14.78 31.10
C HIS A 30 -21.67 -13.99 31.06
N GLY A 31 -22.77 -14.56 31.56
CA GLY A 31 -24.08 -13.89 31.62
C GLY A 31 -24.25 -12.87 32.75
N PHE A 32 -23.29 -12.75 33.67
CA PHE A 32 -23.43 -11.95 34.90
C PHE A 32 -22.77 -10.56 34.83
N PHE A 33 -22.06 -10.21 33.75
CA PHE A 33 -21.39 -8.90 33.61
C PHE A 33 -22.12 -7.92 32.66
N SER A 34 -23.45 -8.02 32.59
CA SER A 34 -24.28 -7.13 31.78
C SER A 34 -25.46 -6.60 32.60
N ALA A 35 -25.16 -5.84 33.66
CA ALA A 35 -26.15 -5.05 34.37
C ALA A 35 -25.48 -3.87 35.10
N LYS A 36 -25.37 -2.72 34.45
CA LYS A 36 -25.52 -1.43 35.14
C LYS A 36 -26.11 -0.38 34.21
N GLU A 37 -27.11 0.30 34.77
CA GLU A 37 -28.23 1.04 34.20
C GLU A 37 -27.91 2.41 33.54
N PRO A 38 -28.89 3.01 32.82
CA PRO A 38 -28.75 4.26 32.06
C PRO A 38 -28.97 5.51 32.94
N VAL A 39 -28.28 6.62 32.64
CA VAL A 39 -28.52 7.92 33.30
C VAL A 39 -28.67 9.06 32.27
N GLN A 40 -29.93 9.48 32.18
CA GLN A 40 -30.53 10.83 32.04
C GLN A 40 -29.98 11.92 31.10
N LYS A 41 -30.98 12.41 30.34
CA LYS A 41 -31.12 13.65 29.57
C LYS A 41 -31.09 14.89 30.47
N GLY A 42 -30.31 15.90 30.09
CA GLY A 42 -30.32 17.26 30.65
C GLY A 42 -30.23 18.29 29.53
N ASP A 43 -31.16 19.25 29.55
CA ASP A 43 -31.31 20.38 28.63
C ASP A 43 -30.66 21.64 29.22
N GLY A 44 -30.23 22.56 28.35
CA GLY A 44 -30.03 23.98 28.66
C GLY A 44 -28.60 24.44 28.97
N GLY A 45 -28.05 25.29 28.09
CA GLY A 45 -26.90 26.15 28.43
C GLY A 45 -26.18 26.73 27.22
N GLN A 46 -26.59 27.93 26.80
CA GLN A 46 -25.87 28.80 25.86
C GLN A 46 -24.48 29.17 26.41
N GLY A 47 -23.50 29.24 25.51
CA GLY A 47 -22.16 29.75 25.79
C GLY A 47 -21.31 29.67 24.52
N GLU A 48 -21.38 30.72 23.70
CA GLU A 48 -20.36 31.00 22.69
C GLU A 48 -19.02 31.24 23.39
N GLU A 49 -18.04 30.37 23.15
CA GLU A 49 -16.65 30.79 23.14
C GLU A 49 -15.95 30.16 21.94
N SER A 50 -15.62 31.05 21.01
CA SER A 50 -14.89 30.82 19.77
C SER A 50 -13.51 30.24 20.09
N VAL A 51 -13.36 28.92 19.96
CA VAL A 51 -12.09 28.32 19.57
C VAL A 51 -12.25 27.90 18.12
N ARG A 52 -11.64 28.69 17.23
CA ARG A 52 -11.38 28.30 15.84
C ARG A 52 -10.55 27.02 15.88
N THR A 53 -11.23 25.89 15.90
CA THR A 53 -10.62 24.61 15.53
C THR A 53 -10.37 24.73 14.04
N ALA A 54 -9.18 25.23 13.71
CA ALA A 54 -8.60 25.04 12.39
C ALA A 54 -8.75 23.56 12.07
N ALA A 55 -9.38 23.28 10.93
CA ALA A 55 -9.61 21.94 10.43
C ALA A 55 -8.31 21.14 10.50
N VAL A 56 -8.22 20.24 11.47
CA VAL A 56 -7.37 19.06 11.32
C VAL A 56 -8.11 18.23 10.28
N GLY A 57 -7.76 18.46 9.01
CA GLY A 57 -8.27 17.66 7.91
C GLY A 57 -8.06 16.20 8.26
N GLU A 58 -9.15 15.44 8.19
CA GLU A 58 -9.16 14.00 8.37
C GLU A 58 -7.99 13.39 7.59
N ALA A 59 -6.99 12.86 8.30
CA ALA A 59 -5.79 12.34 7.68
C ALA A 59 -6.21 11.22 6.73
N ALA A 60 -6.05 11.45 5.43
CA ALA A 60 -6.40 10.46 4.41
C ALA A 60 -5.82 9.09 4.79
N GLU A 61 -6.68 8.07 4.82
CA GLU A 61 -6.30 6.69 5.09
C GLU A 61 -5.15 6.27 4.15
N GLU A 62 -4.19 5.52 4.68
CA GLU A 62 -3.06 5.02 3.88
C GLU A 62 -3.45 3.74 3.14
N GLY A 63 -3.09 3.65 1.86
CA GLY A 63 -3.35 2.45 1.05
C GLY A 63 -3.05 2.67 -0.43
N PRO A 64 -2.81 1.61 -1.21
CA PRO A 64 -2.46 1.70 -2.63
C PRO A 64 -3.69 1.91 -3.53
N GLU A 65 -4.72 2.61 -3.03
CA GLU A 65 -5.96 2.89 -3.76
C GLU A 65 -6.09 4.38 -4.10
N VAL A 66 -6.79 4.71 -5.19
CA VAL A 66 -7.05 6.11 -5.57
C VAL A 66 -7.81 6.84 -4.45
N GLY A 67 -7.38 8.07 -4.15
CA GLY A 67 -7.92 8.91 -3.09
C GLY A 67 -7.27 8.69 -1.72
N LYS A 68 -6.44 7.65 -1.57
CA LYS A 68 -5.70 7.37 -0.33
C LYS A 68 -4.29 7.93 -0.37
N ARG A 69 -3.71 8.06 0.82
CA ARG A 69 -2.29 8.38 0.96
C ARG A 69 -1.47 7.18 0.51
N ALA A 70 -0.52 7.44 -0.39
CA ALA A 70 0.38 6.42 -0.89
C ALA A 70 1.22 5.83 0.26
N PRO A 71 1.25 4.50 0.44
CA PRO A 71 2.04 3.86 1.48
C PRO A 71 3.52 4.25 1.43
N ASP A 72 4.08 4.70 2.56
CA ASP A 72 5.48 5.12 2.57
C ASP A 72 6.42 3.91 2.54
N PHE A 73 7.55 4.08 1.85
CA PHE A 73 8.61 3.09 1.83
C PHE A 73 9.96 3.78 1.65
N GLN A 74 11.04 3.05 1.93
CA GLN A 74 12.40 3.51 1.68
C GLN A 74 13.24 2.41 1.03
N LEU A 75 13.77 2.67 -0.15
CA LEU A 75 14.57 1.72 -0.92
C LEU A 75 15.98 2.27 -1.23
N PRO A 76 16.98 1.40 -1.46
CA PRO A 76 18.24 1.79 -2.08
C PRO A 76 18.01 2.46 -3.44
N ALA A 77 18.77 3.50 -3.75
CA ALA A 77 18.78 4.07 -5.09
C ALA A 77 19.92 3.46 -5.93
N LEU A 78 19.70 3.36 -7.24
CA LEU A 78 20.71 2.89 -8.19
C LEU A 78 21.95 3.77 -8.16
N SER A 79 21.77 5.09 -8.02
CA SER A 79 22.85 6.08 -7.88
C SER A 79 23.55 6.06 -6.51
N GLY A 80 23.15 5.15 -5.61
CA GLY A 80 23.63 5.08 -4.24
C GLY A 80 22.76 5.88 -3.25
N GLY A 81 22.91 5.58 -1.96
CA GLY A 81 22.06 6.13 -0.91
C GLY A 81 20.69 5.44 -0.84
N ARG A 82 19.74 6.09 -0.16
CA ARG A 82 18.37 5.61 0.01
C ARG A 82 17.40 6.73 -0.31
N ILE A 83 16.29 6.37 -0.93
CA ILE A 83 15.19 7.29 -1.24
C ILE A 83 13.96 6.82 -0.48
N ARG A 84 13.28 7.77 0.20
CA ARG A 84 11.98 7.56 0.83
C ARG A 84 10.91 8.30 0.03
N LEU A 85 9.76 7.66 -0.17
CA LEU A 85 8.67 8.26 -0.96
C LEU A 85 8.16 9.56 -0.32
N SER A 86 8.04 9.61 1.00
CA SER A 86 7.59 10.81 1.72
C SER A 86 8.53 12.02 1.57
N ASP A 87 9.79 11.83 1.16
CA ASP A 87 10.72 12.95 0.94
C ASP A 87 10.31 13.81 -0.27
N TYR A 88 9.36 13.34 -1.08
CA TYR A 88 8.85 13.99 -2.28
C TYR A 88 7.52 14.73 -2.05
N ARG A 89 7.05 14.85 -0.80
CA ARG A 89 5.91 15.73 -0.49
C ARG A 89 6.19 17.16 -0.95
N GLY A 90 5.15 17.84 -1.44
CA GLY A 90 5.25 19.13 -2.13
C GLY A 90 5.61 19.02 -3.61
N LYS A 91 5.72 17.79 -4.16
CA LYS A 91 5.89 17.54 -5.59
C LYS A 91 4.85 16.54 -6.08
N ARG A 92 4.45 16.67 -7.34
CA ARG A 92 3.73 15.60 -8.03
C ARG A 92 4.69 14.45 -8.32
N VAL A 93 4.27 13.21 -8.16
CA VAL A 93 5.14 12.04 -8.35
C VAL A 93 4.50 11.05 -9.32
N VAL A 94 5.28 10.63 -10.32
CA VAL A 94 5.02 9.44 -11.13
C VAL A 94 5.80 8.28 -10.51
N LEU A 95 5.11 7.42 -9.76
CA LEU A 95 5.69 6.24 -9.13
C LEU A 95 5.46 5.02 -10.03
N ASN A 96 6.49 4.59 -10.74
CA ASN A 96 6.41 3.57 -11.78
C ASN A 96 7.12 2.28 -11.35
N PHE A 97 6.43 1.15 -11.45
CA PHE A 97 6.96 -0.19 -11.17
C PHE A 97 7.29 -0.91 -12.47
N TRP A 98 8.54 -1.37 -12.61
CA TRP A 98 9.05 -1.90 -13.87
C TRP A 98 10.17 -2.95 -13.68
N ALA A 99 10.57 -3.58 -14.80
CA ALA A 99 11.75 -4.45 -14.88
C ALA A 99 12.45 -4.34 -16.25
N SER A 100 13.76 -4.60 -16.29
CA SER A 100 14.62 -4.46 -17.47
C SER A 100 14.32 -5.49 -18.57
N TRP A 101 13.78 -6.65 -18.19
CA TRP A 101 13.36 -7.71 -19.09
C TRP A 101 11.92 -7.53 -19.60
N CYS A 102 11.14 -6.61 -19.02
CA CYS A 102 9.75 -6.36 -19.39
C CYS A 102 9.66 -5.54 -20.68
N GLY A 103 9.21 -6.17 -21.77
CA GLY A 103 9.10 -5.55 -23.10
C GLY A 103 8.31 -4.23 -23.11
N PRO A 104 7.08 -4.17 -22.57
CA PRO A 104 6.32 -2.92 -22.47
C PRO A 104 7.02 -1.85 -21.63
N CYS A 105 7.63 -2.23 -20.51
CA CYS A 105 8.41 -1.31 -19.66
C CYS A 105 9.57 -0.67 -20.43
N ARG A 106 10.31 -1.46 -21.22
CA ARG A 106 11.39 -0.92 -22.05
C ARG A 106 10.91 0.11 -23.08
N LYS A 107 9.67 0.02 -23.54
CA LYS A 107 9.08 0.97 -24.52
C LYS A 107 8.70 2.31 -23.89
N GLU A 108 8.27 2.33 -22.63
CA GLU A 108 7.86 3.57 -21.95
C GLU A 108 9.03 4.38 -21.38
N MET A 109 10.14 3.72 -21.02
CA MET A 109 11.26 4.38 -20.36
C MET A 109 11.88 5.54 -21.17
N PRO A 110 12.03 5.48 -22.51
CA PRO A 110 12.46 6.62 -23.32
C PRO A 110 11.49 7.81 -23.25
N GLU A 111 10.18 7.56 -23.26
CA GLU A 111 9.15 8.61 -23.16
C GLU A 111 9.23 9.31 -21.78
N MET A 112 9.40 8.52 -20.71
CA MET A 112 9.64 9.04 -19.36
C MET A 112 10.92 9.86 -19.28
N ALA A 113 12.00 9.43 -19.95
CA ALA A 113 13.27 10.15 -19.99
C ALA A 113 13.16 11.49 -20.72
N GLU A 114 12.48 11.51 -21.88
CA GLU A 114 12.23 12.74 -22.63
C GLU A 114 11.40 13.73 -21.79
N PHE A 115 10.32 13.27 -21.18
CA PHE A 115 9.47 14.08 -20.32
C PHE A 115 10.26 14.66 -19.13
N TYR A 116 11.01 13.81 -18.43
CA TYR A 116 11.78 14.23 -17.26
C TYR A 116 12.88 15.24 -17.63
N GLY A 117 13.56 15.02 -18.76
CA GLY A 117 14.58 15.94 -19.27
C GLY A 117 14.04 17.33 -19.58
N LYS A 118 12.85 17.42 -20.18
CA LYS A 118 12.20 18.70 -20.52
C LYS A 118 11.67 19.45 -19.31
N ARG A 119 11.28 18.74 -18.25
CA ARG A 119 10.61 19.31 -17.07
C ARG A 119 11.45 19.27 -15.79
N ARG A 120 12.77 19.13 -15.88
CA ARG A 120 13.64 19.27 -14.69
C ARG A 120 13.39 20.62 -14.00
N GLY A 121 12.79 20.58 -12.80
CA GLY A 121 12.39 21.75 -12.02
C GLY A 121 10.90 22.13 -12.09
N GLY A 122 10.09 21.44 -12.89
CA GLY A 122 8.66 21.74 -13.14
C GLY A 122 7.66 21.14 -12.15
N GLY A 123 8.08 20.80 -10.93
CA GLY A 123 7.18 20.31 -9.87
C GLY A 123 6.75 18.83 -9.96
N VAL A 124 7.16 18.11 -11.02
CA VAL A 124 6.91 16.67 -11.20
C VAL A 124 8.20 15.89 -11.07
N GLU A 125 8.17 14.81 -10.30
CA GLU A 125 9.26 13.84 -10.17
C GLU A 125 8.84 12.46 -10.67
N ILE A 126 9.79 11.73 -11.23
CA ILE A 126 9.62 10.31 -11.57
C ILE A 126 10.41 9.49 -10.57
N LEU A 127 9.75 8.54 -9.90
CA LEU A 127 10.38 7.51 -9.08
C LEU A 127 10.14 6.16 -9.74
N ALA A 128 11.18 5.64 -10.42
CA ALA A 128 11.10 4.38 -11.13
C ALA A 128 11.57 3.24 -10.22
N VAL A 129 10.62 2.53 -9.59
CA VAL A 129 10.88 1.37 -8.74
C VAL A 129 11.10 0.16 -9.62
N ASN A 130 12.36 -0.27 -9.73
CA ASN A 130 12.71 -1.51 -10.37
C ASN A 130 12.41 -2.67 -9.41
N MET A 131 11.69 -3.69 -9.89
CA MET A 131 11.41 -4.93 -9.17
C MET A 131 12.67 -5.82 -9.15
N THR A 132 13.72 -5.36 -8.48
CA THR A 132 15.07 -5.95 -8.53
C THR A 132 15.11 -7.39 -8.05
N PHE A 133 14.20 -7.78 -7.16
CA PHE A 133 14.01 -9.18 -6.75
C PHE A 133 13.66 -10.13 -7.93
N SER A 134 13.12 -9.60 -9.03
CA SER A 134 12.76 -10.32 -10.25
C SER A 134 13.79 -10.18 -11.38
N GLU A 135 14.85 -9.42 -11.16
CA GLU A 135 15.91 -9.21 -12.16
C GLU A 135 16.91 -10.35 -12.16
N ARG A 136 17.61 -10.53 -13.29
CA ARG A 136 18.71 -11.50 -13.37
C ARG A 136 19.82 -11.18 -12.35
N ASN A 137 20.15 -9.89 -12.23
CA ASN A 137 21.07 -9.32 -11.27
C ASN A 137 21.00 -7.79 -11.35
N ARG A 138 21.60 -7.12 -10.36
CA ARG A 138 21.68 -5.66 -10.30
C ARG A 138 22.37 -5.03 -11.52
N LEU A 139 23.40 -5.68 -12.08
CA LEU A 139 24.13 -5.17 -13.25
C LEU A 139 23.22 -5.01 -14.48
N ALA A 140 22.22 -5.87 -14.65
CA ALA A 140 21.25 -5.74 -15.75
C ALA A 140 20.44 -4.44 -15.67
N VAL A 141 20.08 -4.02 -14.45
CA VAL A 141 19.39 -2.75 -14.20
C VAL A 141 20.32 -1.57 -14.48
N GLU A 142 21.56 -1.64 -13.98
CA GLU A 142 22.59 -0.61 -14.18
C GLU A 142 22.92 -0.40 -15.66
N GLU A 143 23.11 -1.49 -16.41
CA GLU A 143 23.42 -1.45 -17.84
C GLU A 143 22.26 -0.86 -18.64
N PHE A 144 21.02 -1.34 -18.40
CA PHE A 144 19.85 -0.80 -19.09
C PHE A 144 19.63 0.68 -18.79
N ALA A 145 19.80 1.10 -17.53
CA ALA A 145 19.66 2.50 -17.14
C ALA A 145 20.73 3.40 -17.78
N ARG A 146 21.97 2.91 -17.84
CA ARG A 146 23.10 3.60 -18.46
C ARG A 146 22.92 3.72 -19.98
N GLU A 147 22.50 2.66 -20.65
CA GLU A 147 22.23 2.65 -22.10
C GLU A 147 21.09 3.60 -22.48
N GLY A 148 20.04 3.64 -21.67
CA GLY A 148 18.90 4.54 -21.86
C GLY A 148 19.17 5.99 -21.48
N GLY A 149 20.30 6.28 -20.82
CA GLY A 149 20.64 7.62 -20.34
C GLY A 149 19.62 8.17 -19.34
N PHE A 150 19.01 7.30 -18.53
CA PHE A 150 17.95 7.71 -17.61
C PHE A 150 18.51 8.55 -16.46
N THR A 151 17.91 9.72 -16.24
CA THR A 151 18.36 10.70 -15.24
C THR A 151 17.37 10.93 -14.11
N PHE A 152 16.21 10.27 -14.15
CA PHE A 152 15.27 10.21 -13.04
C PHE A 152 15.72 9.16 -12.00
N PRO A 153 15.34 9.34 -10.73
CA PRO A 153 15.61 8.35 -9.69
C PRO A 153 15.11 6.93 -10.02
N ILE A 154 16.02 5.96 -9.95
CA ILE A 154 15.71 4.53 -10.01
C ILE A 154 15.92 3.92 -8.62
N LEU A 155 14.87 3.33 -8.07
CA LEU A 155 14.87 2.69 -6.76
C LEU A 155 14.91 1.16 -6.94
N LEU A 156 15.64 0.47 -6.06
CA LEU A 156 15.87 -0.97 -6.16
C LEU A 156 15.04 -1.71 -5.13
N ASP A 157 13.97 -2.37 -5.57
CA ASP A 157 13.18 -3.23 -4.71
C ASP A 157 13.78 -4.64 -4.65
N GLU A 158 14.88 -4.78 -3.91
CA GLU A 158 15.64 -6.04 -3.81
C GLU A 158 14.90 -7.12 -3.01
N LYS A 159 13.87 -6.75 -2.24
CA LYS A 159 13.17 -7.62 -1.28
C LYS A 159 11.66 -7.67 -1.48
N GLU A 160 11.16 -7.23 -2.64
CA GLU A 160 9.73 -7.19 -2.96
C GLU A 160 8.90 -6.32 -2.00
N ALA A 161 9.54 -5.45 -1.20
CA ALA A 161 8.88 -4.71 -0.13
C ALA A 161 7.92 -3.64 -0.67
N ALA A 162 8.31 -2.93 -1.74
CA ALA A 162 7.45 -1.91 -2.35
C ALA A 162 6.41 -2.55 -3.27
N ALA A 163 6.81 -3.58 -4.03
CA ALA A 163 5.90 -4.33 -4.90
C ALA A 163 4.75 -4.98 -4.10
N ASP A 164 5.05 -5.62 -2.96
CA ASP A 164 4.03 -6.19 -2.08
C ASP A 164 3.14 -5.10 -1.46
N LEU A 165 3.75 -4.04 -0.94
CA LEU A 165 3.03 -2.92 -0.31
C LEU A 165 2.02 -2.28 -1.27
N TYR A 166 2.38 -2.17 -2.54
CA TYR A 166 1.53 -1.64 -3.60
C TYR A 166 0.69 -2.70 -4.33
N ARG A 167 0.81 -3.98 -3.95
CA ARG A 167 0.08 -5.12 -4.55
C ARG A 167 0.31 -5.20 -6.06
N ILE A 168 1.56 -5.08 -6.50
CA ILE A 168 1.94 -5.10 -7.91
C ILE A 168 1.85 -6.52 -8.46
N ILE A 169 0.87 -6.76 -9.33
CA ILE A 169 0.65 -8.05 -10.00
C ILE A 169 1.15 -8.03 -11.45
N THR A 170 1.13 -6.85 -12.08
CA THR A 170 1.45 -6.66 -13.50
C THR A 170 2.37 -5.46 -13.66
N ILE A 171 3.32 -5.54 -14.59
CA ILE A 171 4.17 -4.41 -14.96
C ILE A 171 4.08 -4.06 -16.47
N PRO A 172 4.22 -2.77 -16.83
CA PRO A 172 4.40 -1.65 -15.91
C PRO A 172 3.09 -1.27 -15.20
N THR A 173 3.20 -0.83 -13.95
CA THR A 173 2.11 -0.20 -13.20
C THR A 173 2.60 1.12 -12.65
N THR A 174 1.82 2.18 -12.87
CA THR A 174 2.17 3.55 -12.47
C THR A 174 1.11 4.12 -11.55
N TYR A 175 1.56 4.72 -10.45
CA TYR A 175 0.75 5.52 -9.54
C TYR A 175 1.09 6.99 -9.75
N PHE A 176 0.06 7.81 -9.87
CA PHE A 176 0.17 9.25 -9.97
C PHE A 176 -0.17 9.86 -8.62
N LEU A 177 0.79 10.57 -8.01
CA LEU A 177 0.64 11.17 -6.69
C LEU A 177 0.62 12.69 -6.80
N ASN A 178 -0.31 13.33 -6.10
CA ASN A 178 -0.28 14.78 -5.93
C ASN A 178 0.77 15.22 -4.89
N GLU A 179 0.84 16.53 -4.64
CA GLU A 179 1.82 17.15 -3.73
C GLU A 179 1.66 16.69 -2.27
N GLU A 180 0.46 16.33 -1.85
CA GLU A 180 0.21 15.75 -0.52
C GLU A 180 0.56 14.26 -0.43
N GLY A 181 0.93 13.62 -1.55
CA GLY A 181 1.18 12.18 -1.66
C GLY A 181 -0.08 11.35 -1.70
N ILE A 182 -1.20 11.91 -2.14
CA ILE A 182 -2.46 11.20 -2.40
C ILE A 182 -2.41 10.62 -3.81
N ILE A 183 -2.83 9.37 -3.96
CA ILE A 183 -2.93 8.70 -5.26
C ILE A 183 -4.11 9.31 -6.03
N THR A 184 -3.85 10.01 -7.13
CA THR A 184 -4.88 10.58 -8.01
C THR A 184 -5.26 9.66 -9.14
N GLY A 185 -4.38 8.74 -9.51
CA GLY A 185 -4.63 7.76 -10.57
C GLY A 185 -3.69 6.57 -10.51
N ILE A 186 -4.14 5.46 -11.10
CA ILE A 186 -3.36 4.24 -11.27
C ILE A 186 -3.49 3.81 -12.74
N ARG A 187 -2.38 3.47 -13.36
CA ARG A 187 -2.35 2.94 -14.73
C ARG A 187 -1.62 1.62 -14.77
N ILE A 188 -2.27 0.63 -15.36
CA ILE A 188 -1.66 -0.65 -15.72
C ILE A 188 -1.36 -0.62 -17.22
N GLY A 189 -0.14 -0.93 -17.61
CA GLY A 189 0.35 -0.83 -18.98
C GLY A 189 1.16 0.44 -19.25
N PRO A 190 1.79 0.53 -20.44
CA PRO A 190 2.84 1.49 -20.71
C PRO A 190 2.33 2.94 -20.66
N LEU A 191 3.18 3.84 -20.17
CA LEU A 191 3.02 5.28 -20.31
C LEU A 191 3.38 5.73 -21.74
N ASP A 192 2.65 6.73 -22.22
CA ASP A 192 3.00 7.51 -23.39
C ASP A 192 3.18 8.98 -22.99
N LYS A 193 3.74 9.76 -23.91
CA LYS A 193 4.00 11.18 -23.72
C LYS A 193 2.75 11.98 -23.33
N LYS A 194 1.61 11.69 -23.93
CA LYS A 194 0.37 12.43 -23.68
C LYS A 194 -0.05 12.29 -22.22
N ILE A 195 0.01 11.08 -21.68
CA ILE A 195 -0.36 10.83 -20.28
C ILE A 195 0.56 11.59 -19.32
N LEU A 196 1.87 11.56 -19.59
CA LEU A 196 2.85 12.28 -18.78
C LEU A 196 2.63 13.80 -18.84
N GLU A 197 2.34 14.34 -20.02
CA GLU A 197 2.05 15.75 -20.23
C GLU A 197 0.73 16.17 -19.54
N ASP A 198 -0.35 15.41 -19.72
CA ASP A 198 -1.64 15.64 -19.07
C ASP A 198 -1.47 15.70 -17.54
N PHE A 199 -0.73 14.73 -16.97
CA PHE A 199 -0.42 14.73 -15.54
C PHE A 199 0.50 15.89 -15.14
N GLY A 200 1.47 16.26 -15.97
CA GLY A 200 2.38 17.37 -15.67
C GLY A 200 1.72 18.75 -15.69
N GLU A 201 0.57 18.90 -16.34
CA GLU A 201 -0.16 20.17 -16.47
C GLU A 201 -1.26 20.38 -15.42
N GLY A 202 -1.34 19.49 -14.43
CA GLY A 202 -2.40 19.55 -13.42
C GLY A 202 -3.62 18.70 -13.77
N GLY A 203 -3.56 17.89 -14.84
CA GLY A 203 -4.57 16.88 -15.14
C GLY A 203 -4.77 15.92 -13.97
N LYS A 204 -6.02 15.48 -13.81
CA LYS A 204 -6.45 14.48 -12.82
C LYS A 204 -6.18 13.08 -13.33
#